data_AF-A0A134BHI4-F1
#
_entry.id   AF-A0A134BHI4-F1
#
_cell.length_a   1.000
_cell.length_b   1.000
_cell.length_c   1.000
_cell.angle_alpha   90.00
_cell.angle_beta   90.00
_cell.angle_gamma   90.00
#
_symmetry.space_group_name_H-M   'P 1'
#
loop_
_entity.id
_entity.type
_entity.pdbx_description
1 polymer ?
#
loop_
_entity_poly.entity_id
_entity_poly.type
_entity_poly.pdbx_seq_one_letter_code
_entity_poly.pdbx_strand_id
1 'polypeptide(L)'
;MNEIYSNNQRQLDQQEKRNRINKAISQLGKEMEQLLKLSPGHKNYYWKGTTTDLIEMVYDTDMMCELRDRRGCPFTFKHMIHHVCSVLHVYEPRNPRAYVHRARTRKEVRQTAFLDRYAALMCDDSNPMKRLIGHIPAQD
;
A
#
# COMPACT_ATOMS: atom_id res chain seq x y z
N MET A 1 -15.04 0.16 -39.83
CA MET A 1 -13.84 1.00 -39.55
C MET A 1 -13.81 1.50 -38.10
N ASN A 2 -14.93 1.96 -37.51
CA ASN A 2 -14.97 2.48 -36.12
C ASN A 2 -14.72 1.46 -34.99
N GLU A 3 -15.07 0.18 -35.15
CA GLU A 3 -14.86 -0.82 -34.09
C GLU A 3 -13.39 -1.18 -33.86
N ILE A 4 -12.57 -1.20 -34.92
CA ILE A 4 -11.13 -1.50 -34.80
C ILE A 4 -10.41 -0.39 -34.04
N TYR A 5 -10.70 0.88 -34.37
CA TYR A 5 -10.16 2.03 -33.62
C TYR A 5 -10.64 2.04 -32.17
N SER A 6 -11.91 1.74 -31.91
CA SER A 6 -12.43 1.66 -30.54
C SER A 6 -11.80 0.52 -29.72
N ASN A 7 -11.55 -0.63 -30.34
CA ASN A 7 -10.92 -1.77 -29.66
C ASN A 7 -9.44 -1.51 -29.39
N ASN A 8 -8.71 -0.90 -30.33
CA ASN A 8 -7.33 -0.50 -30.12
C ASN A 8 -7.20 0.51 -28.98
N GLN A 9 -8.09 1.52 -28.92
CA GLN A 9 -8.07 2.50 -27.84
C GLN A 9 -8.31 1.85 -26.47
N ARG A 10 -9.30 0.95 -26.35
CA ARG A 10 -9.56 0.22 -25.10
C ARG A 10 -8.36 -0.63 -24.65
N GLN A 11 -7.65 -1.24 -25.59
CA GLN A 11 -6.46 -2.04 -25.29
C GLN A 11 -5.31 -1.15 -24.79
N LEU A 12 -5.10 0.01 -25.42
CA LEU A 12 -4.12 1.00 -24.99
C LEU A 12 -4.44 1.51 -23.57
N ASP A 13 -5.68 1.90 -23.30
CA ASP A 13 -6.12 2.38 -21.98
C ASP A 13 -5.92 1.30 -20.88
N GLN A 14 -6.23 0.03 -21.20
CA GLN A 14 -6.00 -1.08 -20.28
C GLN A 14 -4.51 -1.33 -20.03
N GLN A 15 -3.68 -1.23 -21.06
CA GLN A 15 -2.25 -1.40 -20.95
C GLN A 15 -1.62 -0.28 -20.11
N GLU A 16 -2.03 0.97 -20.34
CA GLU A 16 -1.60 2.11 -19.53
C GLU A 16 -2.01 1.95 -18.06
N LYS A 17 -3.26 1.55 -17.81
CA LYS A 17 -3.74 1.27 -16.46
C LYS A 17 -2.88 0.18 -15.79
N ARG A 18 -2.60 -0.92 -16.48
CA ARG A 18 -1.73 -1.99 -15.96
C ARG A 18 -0.32 -1.49 -15.66
N ASN A 19 0.28 -0.73 -16.59
CA ASN A 19 1.61 -0.15 -16.40
C ASN A 19 1.64 0.78 -15.18
N ARG A 20 0.60 1.59 -14.97
CA ARG A 20 0.47 2.48 -13.80
C ARG A 20 0.38 1.68 -12.50
N ILE A 21 -0.43 0.64 -12.46
CA ILE A 21 -0.56 -0.22 -11.28
C ILE A 21 0.74 -0.98 -10.99
N ASN A 22 1.44 -1.49 -12.00
CA ASN A 22 2.73 -2.17 -11.81
C ASN A 22 3.80 -1.24 -11.24
N LYS A 23 3.85 0.02 -11.71
CA LYS A 23 4.71 1.06 -11.12
C LYS A 23 4.34 1.33 -9.66
N ALA A 24 3.04 1.40 -9.36
CA ALA A 24 2.54 1.57 -8.01
C ALA A 24 2.93 0.44 -7.07
N ILE A 25 2.77 -0.81 -7.48
CA ILE A 25 3.19 -1.99 -6.71
C ILE A 25 4.70 -1.95 -6.45
N SER A 26 5.51 -1.67 -7.48
CA SER A 26 6.97 -1.60 -7.32
C SER A 26 7.38 -0.52 -6.31
N GLN A 27 6.76 0.66 -6.38
CA GLN A 27 7.06 1.75 -5.45
C GLN A 27 6.57 1.45 -4.03
N LEU A 28 5.35 0.90 -3.91
CA LEU A 28 4.78 0.46 -2.64
C LEU A 28 5.69 -0.56 -1.94
N GLY A 29 6.20 -1.54 -2.69
CA GLY A 29 7.14 -2.54 -2.18
C GLY A 29 8.41 -1.91 -1.60
N LYS A 30 9.01 -0.94 -2.30
CA LYS A 30 10.21 -0.23 -1.83
C LYS A 30 9.96 0.56 -0.54
N GLU A 31 8.82 1.25 -0.46
CA GLU A 31 8.47 2.04 0.72
C GLU A 31 8.11 1.16 1.91
N MET A 32 7.42 0.03 1.68
CA MET A 32 7.18 -0.96 2.73
C MET A 32 8.47 -1.61 3.21
N GLU A 33 9.43 -1.90 2.32
CA GLU A 33 10.73 -2.41 2.72
C GLU A 33 11.49 -1.42 3.61
N GLN A 34 11.39 -0.12 3.33
CA GLN A 34 11.96 0.93 4.19
C GLN A 34 11.30 0.96 5.57
N LEU A 35 9.96 0.86 5.63
CA LEU A 35 9.22 0.74 6.88
C LEU A 35 9.65 -0.48 7.70
N LEU A 36 9.78 -1.64 7.07
CA LEU A 36 10.17 -2.90 7.73
C LEU A 36 11.62 -2.90 8.22
N LYS A 37 12.44 -1.95 7.76
CA LYS A 37 13.81 -1.73 8.27
C LYS A 37 13.85 -0.87 9.52
N LEU A 38 12.77 -0.13 9.84
CA LEU A 38 12.69 0.66 11.05
C LEU A 38 12.57 -0.23 12.28
N SER A 39 13.05 0.25 13.42
CA SER A 39 12.87 -0.45 14.68
C SER A 39 11.41 -0.35 15.13
N PRO A 40 10.78 -1.45 15.59
CA PRO A 40 9.46 -1.39 16.24
C PRO A 40 9.42 -0.35 17.37
N GLY A 41 8.32 0.39 17.50
CA GLY A 41 8.18 1.46 18.48
C GLY A 41 9.00 2.72 18.19
N HIS A 42 9.47 2.91 16.95
CA HIS A 42 10.15 4.13 16.53
C HIS A 42 9.27 5.36 16.83
N LYS A 43 9.73 6.27 17.69
CA LYS A 43 8.88 7.35 18.23
C LYS A 43 8.48 8.43 17.22
N ASN A 44 9.16 8.48 16.07
CA ASN A 44 9.05 9.61 15.15
C ASN A 44 8.09 9.40 13.99
N TYR A 45 7.54 8.20 13.78
CA TYR A 45 6.62 7.93 12.65
C TYR A 45 5.23 7.61 13.15
N TYR A 46 4.19 8.09 12.50
CA TYR A 46 2.81 7.75 12.84
C TYR A 46 1.91 7.68 11.62
N TRP A 47 0.87 6.84 11.69
CA TRP A 47 -0.09 6.72 10.60
C TRP A 47 -1.11 7.87 10.60
N LYS A 48 -1.36 8.47 9.43
CA LYS A 48 -2.36 9.54 9.25
C LYS A 48 -3.64 9.06 8.56
N GLY A 49 -3.63 7.87 7.97
CA GLY A 49 -4.77 7.30 7.26
C GLY A 49 -5.73 6.54 8.17
N THR A 50 -6.67 5.80 7.57
CA THR A 50 -7.54 4.89 8.32
C THR A 50 -6.83 3.56 8.61
N THR A 51 -7.21 2.87 9.69
CA THR A 51 -6.68 1.52 9.96
C THR A 51 -6.97 0.59 8.78
N THR A 52 -8.16 0.66 8.17
CA THR A 52 -8.49 -0.17 7.00
C THR A 52 -7.51 0.05 5.85
N ASP A 53 -7.12 1.29 5.56
CA ASP A 53 -6.16 1.59 4.50
C ASP A 53 -4.77 1.05 4.82
N LEU A 54 -4.34 1.13 6.08
CA LEU A 54 -3.08 0.52 6.52
C LEU A 54 -3.07 -0.99 6.30
N ILE A 55 -4.15 -1.67 6.71
CA ILE A 55 -4.25 -3.12 6.56
C ILE A 55 -4.34 -3.52 5.08
N GLU A 56 -5.08 -2.77 4.26
CA GLU A 56 -5.18 -3.00 2.80
C GLU A 56 -3.82 -2.79 2.13
N MET A 57 -3.08 -1.74 2.49
CA MET A 57 -1.72 -1.49 1.99
C MET A 57 -0.75 -2.65 2.29
N VAL A 58 -0.76 -3.15 3.53
CA VAL A 58 0.09 -4.28 3.93
C VAL A 58 -0.35 -5.56 3.21
N TYR A 59 -1.65 -5.77 3.05
CA TYR A 59 -2.17 -6.93 2.32
C TYR A 59 -1.80 -6.90 0.84
N ASP A 60 -1.92 -5.75 0.18
CA ASP A 60 -1.52 -5.59 -1.21
C ASP A 60 -0.03 -5.84 -1.39
N THR A 61 0.78 -5.43 -0.42
CA THR A 61 2.22 -5.72 -0.41
C THR A 61 2.50 -7.22 -0.23
N ASP A 62 1.80 -7.90 0.69
CA ASP A 62 1.94 -9.35 0.90
C ASP A 62 1.59 -10.17 -0.35
N MET A 63 0.54 -9.75 -1.07
CA MET A 63 0.07 -10.47 -2.25
C MET A 63 0.89 -10.16 -3.51
N MET A 64 1.45 -8.96 -3.62
CA MET A 64 2.03 -8.47 -4.88
C MET A 64 3.54 -8.24 -4.83
N CYS A 65 4.14 -8.22 -3.64
CA CYS A 65 5.57 -7.95 -3.45
C CYS A 65 6.26 -9.12 -2.74
N GLU A 66 7.40 -9.56 -3.25
CA GLU A 66 8.25 -10.54 -2.56
C GLU A 66 9.22 -9.85 -1.59
N LEU A 67 8.70 -9.39 -0.44
CA LEU A 67 9.55 -8.80 0.60
C LEU A 67 10.18 -9.88 1.49
N ARG A 68 11.48 -9.74 1.77
CA ARG A 68 12.28 -10.71 2.54
C ARG A 68 12.99 -10.06 3.72
N ASP A 69 13.15 -10.82 4.79
CA ASP A 69 13.94 -10.41 5.94
C ASP A 69 15.45 -10.48 5.67
N ARG A 70 16.27 -10.14 6.67
CA ARG A 70 17.74 -10.18 6.57
C ARG A 70 18.32 -11.59 6.35
N ARG A 71 17.53 -12.64 6.59
CA ARG A 71 17.90 -14.05 6.36
C ARG A 71 17.45 -14.53 4.98
N GLY A 72 16.76 -13.70 4.20
CA GLY A 72 16.17 -14.05 2.91
C GLY A 72 14.81 -14.75 3.02
N CYS A 73 14.25 -14.88 4.23
CA CYS A 73 12.94 -15.49 4.44
C CYS A 73 11.83 -14.51 4.06
N PRO A 74 10.78 -14.95 3.33
CA PRO A 74 9.67 -14.08 2.99
C PRO A 74 8.94 -13.62 4.25
N PHE A 75 8.56 -12.35 4.30
CA PHE A 75 7.69 -11.87 5.36
C PHE A 75 6.30 -12.47 5.20
N THR A 76 5.68 -12.83 6.33
CA THR A 76 4.26 -13.20 6.33
C THR A 76 3.39 -11.97 6.55
N PHE A 77 2.17 -11.97 6.04
CA PHE A 77 1.17 -10.94 6.34
C PHE A 77 1.09 -10.58 7.82
N LYS A 78 1.03 -11.60 8.70
CA LYS A 78 0.93 -11.39 10.15
C LYS A 78 2.16 -10.65 10.69
N HIS A 79 3.35 -11.03 10.23
CA HIS A 79 4.58 -10.37 10.64
C HIS A 79 4.61 -8.90 10.19
N MET A 80 4.26 -8.62 8.92
CA MET A 80 4.23 -7.26 8.41
C MET A 80 3.21 -6.40 9.15
N ILE A 81 2.01 -6.92 9.42
CA ILE A 81 0.99 -6.21 10.20
C ILE A 81 1.50 -5.84 11.58
N HIS A 82 2.03 -6.82 12.31
CA HIS A 82 2.56 -6.60 13.66
C HIS A 82 3.65 -5.52 13.67
N HIS A 83 4.60 -5.64 12.74
CA HIS A 83 5.73 -4.72 12.64
C HIS A 83 5.28 -3.30 12.27
N VAL A 84 4.49 -3.16 11.18
CA VAL A 84 4.04 -1.86 10.67
C VAL A 84 3.12 -1.17 11.67
N CYS A 85 2.22 -1.89 12.33
CA CYS A 85 1.37 -1.31 13.38
C CYS A 85 2.21 -0.79 14.55
N SER A 86 3.26 -1.53 14.95
CA SER A 86 4.18 -1.09 16.00
C SER A 86 5.01 0.13 15.60
N VAL A 87 5.52 0.19 14.37
CA VAL A 87 6.32 1.32 13.87
C VAL A 87 5.46 2.59 13.74
N LEU A 88 4.21 2.45 13.32
CA LEU A 88 3.31 3.57 13.04
C LEU A 88 2.34 3.91 14.17
N HIS A 89 2.51 3.28 15.34
CA HIS A 89 1.68 3.45 16.55
C HIS A 89 0.18 3.27 16.28
N VAL A 90 -0.17 2.29 15.46
CA VAL A 90 -1.55 1.88 15.22
C VAL A 90 -1.85 0.65 16.06
N TYR A 91 -3.02 0.63 16.70
CA TYR A 91 -3.48 -0.57 17.39
C TYR A 91 -3.67 -1.72 16.39
N GLU A 92 -2.94 -2.83 16.61
CA GLU A 92 -3.04 -4.01 15.76
C GLU A 92 -4.44 -4.63 15.88
N PRO A 93 -5.22 -4.71 14.78
CA PRO A 93 -6.54 -5.32 14.83
C PRO A 93 -6.44 -6.81 15.17
N ARG A 94 -7.31 -7.31 16.06
CA ARG A 94 -7.38 -8.75 16.40
C ARG A 94 -7.61 -9.66 15.19
N ASN A 95 -8.29 -9.16 14.15
CA ASN A 95 -8.48 -9.87 12.88
C ASN A 95 -8.25 -8.95 11.68
N PRO A 96 -7.00 -8.79 11.20
CA PRO A 96 -6.67 -7.92 10.07
C PRO A 96 -7.34 -8.37 8.76
N ARG A 97 -7.52 -9.67 8.55
CA ARG A 97 -8.18 -10.20 7.34
C ARG A 97 -9.63 -9.73 7.21
N ALA A 98 -10.34 -9.52 8.31
CA ALA A 98 -11.69 -8.95 8.28
C ALA A 98 -11.72 -7.53 7.72
N TYR A 99 -10.67 -6.73 7.97
CA TYR A 99 -10.54 -5.38 7.41
C TYR A 99 -10.32 -5.44 5.91
N VAL A 100 -9.45 -6.34 5.43
CA VAL A 100 -9.24 -6.58 4.00
C VAL A 100 -10.55 -7.00 3.33
N HIS A 101 -11.26 -7.98 3.90
CA HIS A 101 -12.52 -8.44 3.33
C HIS A 101 -13.56 -7.31 3.24
N ARG A 102 -13.71 -6.51 4.29
CA ARG A 102 -14.58 -5.32 4.28
C ARG A 102 -14.13 -4.28 3.26
N ALA A 103 -12.83 -4.05 3.08
CA ALA A 103 -12.31 -3.12 2.08
C ALA A 103 -12.63 -3.60 0.66
N ARG A 104 -12.37 -4.88 0.37
CA ARG A 104 -12.61 -5.51 -0.93
C ARG A 104 -14.10 -5.66 -1.28
N THR A 105 -14.99 -5.69 -0.29
CA THR A 105 -16.45 -5.78 -0.49
C THR A 105 -17.15 -4.42 -0.58
N ARG A 106 -16.40 -3.31 -0.60
CA ARG A 106 -16.96 -1.97 -0.84
C ARG A 106 -17.57 -1.91 -2.24
N LYS A 107 -18.88 -2.16 -2.35
CA LYS A 107 -19.68 -1.92 -3.57
C LYS A 107 -19.87 -0.41 -3.73
N GLU A 108 -18.99 0.24 -4.47
CA GLU A 108 -19.16 1.63 -4.97
C GLU A 108 -19.41 2.72 -3.91
N VAL A 109 -19.05 2.49 -2.65
CA VAL A 109 -18.88 3.60 -1.70
C VAL A 109 -17.79 4.51 -2.26
N ARG A 110 -17.92 5.84 -2.12
CA ARG A 110 -17.11 6.94 -2.71
C ARG A 110 -15.57 6.83 -2.60
N GLN A 111 -15.02 5.72 -2.11
CA GLN A 111 -13.61 5.44 -1.91
C GLN A 111 -13.23 4.13 -2.64
N THR A 112 -12.45 4.25 -3.71
CA THR A 112 -11.85 3.14 -4.49
C THR A 112 -10.84 2.34 -3.66
N ALA A 113 -10.35 1.20 -4.13
CA ALA A 113 -9.34 0.39 -3.42
C ALA A 113 -8.05 1.18 -3.14
N PHE A 114 -7.34 0.86 -2.05
CA PHE A 114 -6.11 1.58 -1.67
C PHE A 114 -5.10 1.69 -2.81
N LEU A 115 -4.79 0.58 -3.49
CA LEU A 115 -3.81 0.58 -4.57
C LEU A 115 -4.19 1.50 -5.74
N ASP A 116 -5.48 1.61 -6.08
CA ASP A 116 -5.94 2.53 -7.12
C ASP A 116 -5.71 3.99 -6.70
N ARG A 117 -5.99 4.33 -5.43
CA ARG A 117 -5.74 5.67 -4.89
C ARG A 117 -4.25 5.96 -4.81
N TYR A 118 -3.45 4.99 -4.39
CA TYR A 118 -2.00 5.08 -4.34
C TYR A 118 -1.41 5.33 -5.74
N ALA A 119 -1.86 4.58 -6.74
CA ALA A 119 -1.44 4.74 -8.12
C ALA A 119 -1.84 6.11 -8.72
N ALA A 120 -2.97 6.68 -8.27
CA ALA A 120 -3.35 8.04 -8.64
C ALA A 120 -2.45 9.09 -7.97
N LEU A 121 -2.10 8.91 -6.69
CA LEU A 121 -1.18 9.81 -5.96
C LEU A 121 0.23 9.82 -6.57
N MET A 122 0.65 8.71 -7.19
CA MET A 122 1.93 8.64 -7.91
C MET A 122 2.04 9.57 -9.12
N CYS A 123 0.93 10.09 -9.63
CA CYS A 123 0.98 11.11 -10.69
C CYS A 123 1.58 12.43 -10.19
N ASP A 124 1.41 12.75 -8.90
CA ASP A 124 1.85 14.01 -8.31
C ASP A 124 3.12 13.87 -7.44
N ASP A 125 3.42 12.65 -6.96
CA ASP A 125 4.49 12.40 -6.00
C ASP A 125 5.20 11.07 -6.28
N SER A 126 6.53 11.06 -6.27
CA SER A 126 7.29 9.81 -6.40
C SER A 126 7.23 8.93 -5.14
N ASN A 127 6.80 9.50 -4.00
CA ASN A 127 6.65 8.76 -2.74
C ASN A 127 5.31 9.08 -2.05
N PRO A 128 4.20 8.45 -2.49
CA PRO A 128 2.89 8.69 -1.90
C PRO A 128 2.76 8.30 -0.43
N MET A 129 3.47 7.28 0.05
CA MET A 129 3.30 6.83 1.44
C MET A 129 3.79 7.86 2.45
N LYS A 130 4.77 8.71 2.09
CA LYS A 130 5.17 9.88 2.91
C LYS A 130 4.01 10.84 3.21
N ARG A 131 2.98 10.92 2.37
CA ARG A 131 1.80 11.74 2.65
C ARG A 131 0.90 11.11 3.72
N LEU A 132 0.94 9.78 3.82
CA LEU A 132 0.13 8.96 4.73
C LEU A 132 0.84 8.69 6.07
N ILE A 133 2.15 8.92 6.13
CA ILE A 133 2.97 8.74 7.33
C ILE A 133 3.46 10.11 7.79
N GLY A 134 3.09 10.49 9.00
CA GLY A 134 3.67 11.68 9.65
C GLY A 134 5.05 11.37 10.20
N HIS A 135 5.93 12.38 10.19
CA HIS A 135 7.23 12.34 10.84
C HIS A 135 7.34 13.49 11.86
N ILE A 136 7.60 13.16 13.13
CA ILE A 136 7.93 14.15 14.15
C ILE A 136 9.46 14.21 14.21
N PRO A 137 10.10 15.34 13.83
CA PRO A 137 11.54 15.48 13.99
C PRO A 137 11.91 15.31 15.48
N ALA A 138 13.01 14.61 15.75
CA ALA A 138 13.53 14.51 17.10
C ALA A 138 13.76 15.93 17.62
N GLN A 139 13.21 16.26 18.79
CA GLN A 139 13.60 17.47 19.50
C GLN A 139 14.95 17.17 20.14
N ASP A 140 15.98 17.91 19.73
CA ASP A 140 17.32 17.89 20.35
C ASP A 140 17.26 18.33 21.82
#